data_AF-A0A1G6TLV4-F1
#
_entry.id   AF-A0A1G6TLV4-F1
#
_cell.length_a   1.000
_cell.length_b   1.000
_cell.length_c   1.000
_cell.angle_alpha   90.00
_cell.angle_beta   90.00
_cell.angle_gamma   90.00
#
_symmetry.space_group_name_H-M   'P 1'
#
loop_
_entity.id
_entity.type
_entity.pdbx_description
1 polymer ?
#
loop_
_entity_poly.entity_id
_entity_poly.type
_entity_poly.pdbx_seq_one_letter_code
_entity_poly.pdbx_strand_id
1 'polypeptide(L)' 'MSNLTLSIDDELLRRARMRALELDTTVNAVVREYLEGFAGESPTKRALAEFLDLTEGLSASSGPDGRGWTREELYDR' A
#
# COMPACT_ATOMS: atom_id res chain seq x y z
N MET A 1 -14.55 -16.84 10.75
CA MET A 1 -14.19 -15.46 11.17
C MET A 1 -14.20 -15.41 12.68
N SER A 2 -13.15 -14.85 13.28
CA SER A 2 -13.07 -14.52 14.72
C SER A 2 -13.59 -13.09 14.97
N ASN A 3 -14.08 -12.82 16.17
CA ASN A 3 -14.54 -11.49 16.58
C ASN A 3 -13.53 -10.84 17.54
N LEU A 4 -13.34 -9.53 17.43
CA LEU A 4 -12.49 -8.73 18.31
C LEU A 4 -13.35 -7.65 18.98
N THR A 5 -13.35 -7.60 20.30
CA THR A 5 -14.01 -6.55 21.09
C THR A 5 -12.96 -5.65 21.72
N LEU A 6 -13.09 -4.34 21.50
CA LEU A 6 -12.17 -3.33 22.02
C LEU A 6 -12.97 -2.32 22.85
N SER A 7 -12.48 -2.01 24.05
CA SER A 7 -12.92 -0.83 24.80
C SER A 7 -12.10 0.37 24.35
N ILE A 8 -12.76 1.40 23.86
CA ILE A 8 -12.15 2.61 23.31
C ILE A 8 -12.95 3.82 23.80
N ASP A 9 -12.27 4.94 23.96
CA ASP A 9 -12.91 6.21 24.30
C ASP A 9 -14.00 6.57 23.27
N ASP A 10 -15.16 7.00 23.76
CA ASP A 10 -16.34 7.24 22.92
C ASP A 10 -16.10 8.39 21.92
N GLU A 11 -15.40 9.45 22.33
CA GLU A 11 -15.12 10.59 21.45
C GLU A 11 -14.06 10.20 20.40
N LEU A 12 -13.09 9.38 20.77
CA LEU A 12 -12.17 8.80 19.79
C LEU A 12 -12.91 7.94 18.76
N LEU A 13 -13.80 7.06 19.18
CA LEU A 13 -14.57 6.20 18.27
C LEU A 13 -15.48 7.04 17.36
N ARG A 14 -16.10 8.11 17.90
CA ARG A 14 -16.93 9.04 17.13
C ARG A 14 -16.13 9.73 16.04
N ARG A 15 -14.95 10.28 16.36
CA ARG A 15 -14.07 10.90 15.36
C ARG A 15 -13.58 9.91 14.31
N ALA A 16 -13.23 8.70 14.72
CA ALA A 16 -12.81 7.65 13.79
C ALA A 16 -13.93 7.27 12.81
N ARG A 17 -15.19 7.20 13.27
CA ARG A 17 -16.36 6.94 12.41
C ARG A 17 -16.61 8.06 11.42
N MET A 18 -16.53 9.32 11.85
CA MET A 18 -16.67 10.47 10.94
C MET A 18 -15.60 10.43 9.86
N ARG A 19 -14.34 10.19 10.27
CA ARG A 19 -13.22 10.12 9.31
C ARG A 19 -13.34 8.94 8.35
N ALA A 20 -13.79 7.78 8.82
CA ALA A 20 -14.03 6.62 7.98
C ALA A 20 -15.12 6.91 6.93
N LEU A 21 -16.19 7.61 7.32
CA LEU A 21 -17.25 8.01 6.40
C LEU A 21 -16.75 8.97 5.31
N GLU A 22 -15.91 9.96 5.66
CA GLU A 22 -15.28 10.86 4.69
C GLU A 22 -14.41 10.13 3.64
N LEU A 23 -13.93 8.93 3.98
CA LEU A 23 -13.07 8.10 3.14
C LEU A 23 -13.84 6.94 2.48
N ASP A 24 -15.17 6.95 2.53
CA ASP A 24 -16.03 5.86 2.04
C ASP A 24 -15.62 4.47 2.58
N THR A 25 -15.21 4.41 3.85
CA THR A 25 -14.78 3.18 4.53
C THR A 25 -15.45 3.02 5.89
N THR A 26 -15.09 1.97 6.64
CA THR A 26 -15.59 1.72 7.99
C THR A 26 -14.44 1.59 8.98
N VAL A 27 -14.69 1.90 10.26
CA VAL A 27 -13.70 1.70 11.33
C VAL A 27 -13.23 0.25 11.39
N ASN A 28 -14.12 -0.72 11.15
CA ASN A 28 -13.76 -2.13 11.13
C ASN A 28 -12.83 -2.49 9.96
N ALA A 29 -13.02 -1.87 8.78
CA ALA A 29 -12.13 -2.06 7.64
C ALA A 29 -10.73 -1.51 7.94
N VAL A 30 -10.65 -0.31 8.53
CA VAL A 30 -9.38 0.31 8.95
C VAL A 30 -8.66 -0.54 9.99
N VAL A 31 -9.37 -1.03 11.01
CA VAL A 31 -8.78 -1.91 12.04
C VAL A 31 -8.29 -3.22 11.43
N ARG A 32 -9.05 -3.81 10.50
CA ARG A 32 -8.65 -5.02 9.78
C ARG A 32 -7.36 -4.81 9.00
N GLU A 33 -7.30 -3.77 8.17
CA GLU A 33 -6.12 -3.44 7.37
C GLU A 33 -4.89 -3.20 8.26
N TYR A 34 -5.09 -2.49 9.38
CA TYR A 34 -4.02 -2.28 10.34
C TYR A 34 -3.53 -3.59 10.96
N LEU A 35 -4.44 -4.48 11.37
CA LEU A 35 -4.07 -5.77 11.95
C LEU A 35 -3.41 -6.69 10.94
N GLU A 36 -3.84 -6.69 9.67
CA GLU A 36 -3.17 -7.40 8.58
C GLU A 36 -1.74 -6.86 8.41
N GLY A 37 -1.55 -5.55 8.37
CA GLY A 37 -0.22 -4.96 8.30
C GLY A 37 0.65 -5.23 9.52
N PHE A 38 0.06 -5.21 10.72
CA PHE A 38 0.73 -5.51 11.98
C PHE A 38 1.17 -6.97 12.09
N ALA A 39 0.33 -7.91 11.61
CA ALA A 39 0.65 -9.32 11.54
C ALA A 39 1.66 -9.67 10.42
N GLY A 40 2.09 -8.69 9.63
CA GLY A 40 2.98 -8.92 8.48
C GLY A 40 2.25 -9.41 7.23
N GLU A 41 0.92 -9.37 7.22
CA GLU A 41 0.06 -9.83 6.13
C GLU A 41 -0.42 -8.71 5.19
N SER A 42 0.09 -7.48 5.31
CA SER A 42 -0.28 -6.38 4.41
C SER A 42 -0.14 -6.82 2.94
N PRO A 43 -1.25 -6.90 2.18
CA PRO A 43 -1.21 -7.29 0.77
C PRO A 43 -0.32 -6.37 -0.05
N THR A 44 -0.26 -5.08 0.28
CA THR A 44 0.61 -4.10 -0.36
C THR A 44 2.09 -4.35 -0.09
N LYS A 45 2.46 -4.66 1.16
CA LYS A 45 3.86 -5.01 1.48
C LYS A 45 4.26 -6.32 0.81
N ARG A 46 3.36 -7.30 0.78
CA ARG A 46 3.57 -8.59 0.11
C ARG A 46 3.74 -8.39 -1.39
N ALA A 47 2.84 -7.65 -2.04
CA ALA A 47 2.90 -7.35 -3.47
C ALA A 47 4.16 -6.56 -3.84
N LEU A 48 4.58 -5.60 -3.01
CA LEU A 48 5.83 -4.87 -3.21
C LEU A 48 7.05 -5.79 -3.06
N ALA A 49 7.06 -6.68 -2.06
CA ALA A 49 8.15 -7.63 -1.88
C ALA A 49 8.23 -8.62 -3.04
N GLU A 50 7.09 -9.18 -3.48
CA GLU A 50 7.00 -10.06 -4.66
C GLU A 50 7.43 -9.34 -5.94
N PHE A 51 7.03 -8.08 -6.11
CA PHE A 51 7.47 -7.25 -7.24
C PHE A 51 9.00 -7.06 -7.23
N LEU A 52 9.58 -6.73 -6.08
CA LEU A 52 11.02 -6.53 -5.97
C LEU A 52 11.79 -7.83 -6.25
N ASP A 53 11.35 -8.97 -5.69
CA ASP A 53 11.93 -10.29 -5.93
C ASP A 53 11.87 -10.68 -7.42
N LEU A 54 10.73 -10.44 -8.07
CA LEU A 54 10.59 -10.63 -9.52
C LEU A 54 11.56 -9.75 -10.32
N THR A 55 11.81 -8.51 -9.88
CA THR A 55 12.69 -7.59 -10.60
C THR A 55 14.17 -7.83 -10.35
N GLU A 56 14.57 -8.47 -9.25
CA GLU A 56 15.97 -8.72 -8.92
C GLU A 56 16.69 -9.60 -9.96
N GLY A 57 15.95 -10.53 -10.59
CA GLY A 57 16.46 -11.39 -11.67
C GLY A 57 16.37 -10.79 -13.07
N LEU A 58 15.78 -9.61 -13.26
CA LEU A 58 15.60 -9.01 -14.57
C LEU A 58 16.83 -8.19 -14.95
N SER A 59 17.44 -8.49 -16.10
CA SER A 59 18.54 -7.70 -16.67
C SER A 59 18.06 -6.43 -17.39
N ALA A 60 16.77 -6.12 -17.33
CA ALA A 60 16.19 -4.96 -17.97
C ALA A 60 16.57 -3.70 -17.17
N SER A 61 17.58 -2.98 -17.67
CA SER A 61 17.96 -1.66 -17.17
C SER A 61 17.91 -0.65 -18.30
N SER A 62 17.96 0.65 -17.98
CA SER A 62 18.17 1.69 -18.97
C SER A 62 19.61 1.71 -19.52
N GLY A 63 20.28 0.56 -19.65
CA GLY A 63 21.69 0.44 -20.00
C GLY A 63 22.64 0.57 -18.80
N PRO A 64 23.98 0.49 -19.03
CA PRO A 64 25.00 0.41 -17.98
C PRO A 64 25.00 1.58 -16.98
N ASP A 65 24.62 2.77 -17.44
CA ASP A 65 24.64 4.01 -16.65
C ASP A 65 23.24 4.57 -16.36
N GLY A 66 22.17 3.80 -16.63
CA GLY A 66 20.80 4.28 -16.44
C GLY A 66 20.42 5.42 -17.38
N ARG A 67 20.61 5.22 -18.70
CA ARG A 67 20.31 6.19 -19.75
C ARG A 67 18.90 6.77 -19.57
N GLY A 68 18.82 8.08 -19.37
CA GLY A 68 17.59 8.84 -19.57
C GLY A 68 17.43 9.24 -21.03
N TRP A 69 16.19 9.47 -21.45
CA TRP A 69 15.89 10.10 -22.74
C TRP A 69 15.31 11.48 -22.51
N THR A 70 15.75 12.43 -23.31
CA THR A 70 15.07 13.71 -23.50
C THR A 70 13.81 13.51 -24.34
N ARG A 71 12.89 14.47 -24.27
CA ARG A 71 11.63 14.39 -25.01
C ARG A 71 11.90 14.32 -26.51
N GLU A 72 12.85 15.12 -26.99
CA GLU A 72 13.25 15.24 -28.38
C GLU A 72 13.84 13.93 -28.92
N GLU A 73 14.69 13.24 -28.14
CA GLU A 73 15.27 11.93 -28.49
C GLU A 73 14.23 10.80 -28.67
N LEU A 74 13.04 10.94 -28.08
CA LEU A 74 11.95 9.96 -28.24
C LEU A 74 11.12 10.18 -29.50
N TYR A 75 11.19 11.37 -30.11
CA TYR A 75 10.36 11.75 -31.26
C TYR A 75 11.13 11.81 -32.59
N ASP A 76 12.47 11.80 -32.57
CA ASP A 76 13.27 11.67 -33.80
C ASP A 76 13.25 10.21 -34.29
N ARG A 77 12.59 10.00 -35.42
CA ARG A 77 12.60 8.76 -36.20
C ARG A 77 13.12 9.03 -37.61
#